data_AF-K5UXE0-F1
#
_entry.id   AF-K5UXE0-F1
#
_cell.length_a   1.000
_cell.length_b   1.000
_cell.length_c   1.000
_cell.angle_alpha   90.00
_cell.angle_beta   90.00
_cell.angle_gamma   90.00
#
_symmetry.space_group_name_H-M   'P 1'
#
loop_
_entity.id
_entity.type
_entity.pdbx_description
1 polymer ?
#
loop_
_entity_poly.entity_id
_entity_poly.type
_entity_poly.pdbx_seq_one_letter_code
_entity_poly.pdbx_strand_id
1 'polypeptide(L)'
;MLGPLQELANSVDPERIRVLTVPYANKRLQMSHGIKNTTTDIIVFADDDAIWPPTLLPYVLACFEDQKMGGVGTSQRVQPVGDRMTVWEVLAAFRLSIRNIEISSSTHIDGGLPCLSGRTAAYRTVILKDPEFLHGFTHDYWLGKYQLNSGDDKFLTRWMVSHGWSTYVQCCKEAELLSTMKPNWRFLKQVLRWTRNTWRSDLRSLFMERYIWTSHPYVAYTMVRTIDLIE
;
A
#
# COMPACT_ATOMS: atom_id res chain seq x y z
N MET A 1 21.33 6.38 -12.73
CA MET A 1 20.89 7.10 -11.52
C MET A 1 21.55 6.59 -10.22
N LEU A 2 22.40 5.55 -10.25
CA LEU A 2 23.00 5.02 -9.01
C LEU A 2 23.89 6.03 -8.26
N GLY A 3 24.75 6.76 -8.98
CA GLY A 3 25.73 7.69 -8.37
C GLY A 3 25.10 8.71 -7.40
N PRO A 4 24.20 9.60 -7.85
CA PRO A 4 23.61 10.62 -6.98
C PRO A 4 22.84 10.05 -5.78
N LEU A 5 22.17 8.90 -5.96
CA LEU A 5 21.43 8.25 -4.86
C LEU A 5 22.38 7.61 -3.84
N GLN A 6 23.49 7.02 -4.30
CA GLN A 6 24.50 6.44 -3.42
C GLN A 6 25.23 7.53 -2.63
N GLU A 7 25.54 8.67 -3.25
CA GLU A 7 26.11 9.84 -2.57
C GLU A 7 25.18 10.34 -1.47
N LEU A 8 23.88 10.47 -1.77
CA LEU A 8 22.88 10.87 -0.77
C LEU A 8 22.80 9.84 0.38
N ALA A 9 22.72 8.55 0.06
CA ALA A 9 22.70 7.49 1.08
C ALA A 9 23.93 7.54 1.99
N ASN A 10 25.11 7.71 1.41
CA ASN A 10 26.37 7.82 2.14
C ASN A 10 26.43 9.07 3.03
N SER A 11 25.77 10.16 2.63
CA SER A 11 25.73 11.40 3.42
C SER A 11 24.81 11.29 4.65
N VAL A 12 23.85 10.36 4.64
CA VAL A 12 22.88 10.17 5.72
C VAL A 12 23.34 9.07 6.68
N ASP A 13 23.57 7.86 6.18
CA ASP A 13 24.05 6.71 6.96
C ASP A 13 24.61 5.63 6.01
N PRO A 14 25.93 5.61 5.76
CA PRO A 14 26.55 4.67 4.82
C PRO A 14 26.56 3.21 5.33
N GLU A 15 26.36 2.99 6.63
CA GLU A 15 26.37 1.64 7.21
C GLU A 15 25.01 0.96 7.10
N ARG A 16 23.92 1.73 7.29
CA ARG A 16 22.55 1.20 7.32
C ARG A 16 21.80 1.36 6.01
N ILE A 17 22.14 2.35 5.18
CA ILE A 17 21.42 2.63 3.93
C ILE A 17 22.15 2.02 2.75
N ARG A 18 21.48 1.09 2.06
CA ARG A 18 21.97 0.44 0.84
C ARG A 18 21.12 0.82 -0.35
N VAL A 19 21.76 1.27 -1.44
CA VAL A 19 21.06 1.58 -2.70
C VAL A 19 21.17 0.39 -3.64
N LEU A 20 20.01 -0.07 -4.13
CA LEU A 20 19.91 -1.14 -5.11
C LEU A 20 19.20 -0.61 -6.36
N THR A 21 19.60 -1.12 -7.53
CA THR A 21 19.02 -0.70 -8.81
C THR A 21 18.65 -1.90 -9.66
N VAL A 22 17.62 -1.72 -10.49
CA VAL A 22 17.25 -2.67 -11.55
C VAL A 22 17.44 -2.01 -12.92
N PRO A 23 17.66 -2.78 -14.00
CA PRO A 23 17.90 -2.22 -15.34
C PRO A 23 16.73 -1.43 -15.93
N TYR A 24 15.49 -1.75 -15.54
CA TYR A 24 14.28 -1.16 -16.09
C TYR A 24 13.45 -0.45 -15.02
N ALA A 25 12.90 0.72 -15.35
CA ALA A 25 12.03 1.48 -14.45
C ALA A 25 10.67 0.79 -14.26
N ASN A 26 10.60 -0.10 -13.27
CA ASN A 26 9.40 -0.85 -12.92
C ASN A 26 9.33 -1.02 -11.39
N LYS A 27 8.30 -0.44 -10.77
CA LYS A 27 8.14 -0.44 -9.30
C LYS A 27 8.10 -1.86 -8.73
N ARG A 28 7.40 -2.79 -9.37
CA ARG A 28 7.30 -4.17 -8.89
C ARG A 28 8.63 -4.93 -8.98
N LEU A 29 9.41 -4.71 -10.05
CA LEU A 29 10.77 -5.27 -10.16
C LEU A 29 11.72 -4.68 -9.11
N GLN A 30 11.63 -3.36 -8.87
CA GLN A 30 12.41 -2.68 -7.82
C GLN A 30 12.08 -3.24 -6.44
N MET A 31 10.79 -3.39 -6.12
CA MET A 31 10.33 -3.98 -4.86
C MET A 31 10.77 -5.44 -4.74
N SER A 32 10.61 -6.26 -5.78
CA SER A 32 11.07 -7.66 -5.78
C SER A 32 12.58 -7.77 -5.53
N HIS A 33 13.38 -6.89 -6.14
CA HIS A 33 14.82 -6.84 -5.90
C HIS A 33 15.15 -6.44 -4.45
N GLY A 34 14.42 -5.47 -3.89
CA GLY A 34 14.52 -5.09 -2.48
C GLY A 34 14.18 -6.26 -1.53
N ILE A 35 13.03 -6.90 -1.72
CA ILE A 35 12.56 -8.04 -0.93
C ILE A 35 13.61 -9.16 -0.87
N LYS A 36 14.20 -9.51 -2.01
CA LYS A 36 15.25 -10.55 -2.09
C LYS A 36 16.49 -10.21 -1.27
N ASN A 37 16.80 -8.93 -1.10
CA ASN A 37 17.97 -8.44 -0.38
C ASN A 37 17.71 -8.10 1.09
N THR A 38 16.45 -8.12 1.55
CA THR A 38 16.11 -7.91 2.96
C THR A 38 16.39 -9.16 3.79
N THR A 39 16.90 -8.99 5.01
CA THR A 39 17.22 -10.10 5.93
C THR A 39 16.39 -10.11 7.21
N THR A 40 15.63 -9.04 7.48
CA THR A 40 14.77 -8.91 8.66
C THR A 40 13.48 -9.70 8.52
N ASP A 41 12.83 -10.01 9.65
CA ASP A 41 11.57 -10.77 9.67
C ASP A 41 10.36 -9.97 9.17
N ILE A 42 10.43 -8.64 9.26
CA ILE A 42 9.42 -7.72 8.76
C ILE A 42 10.06 -6.80 7.70
N ILE A 43 9.35 -6.60 6.59
CA ILE A 43 9.66 -5.61 5.56
C ILE A 43 8.64 -4.48 5.68
N VAL A 44 9.12 -3.23 5.71
CA VAL A 44 8.26 -2.05 5.65
C VAL A 44 8.55 -1.31 4.36
N PHE A 45 7.52 -1.14 3.52
CA PHE A 45 7.59 -0.30 2.33
C PHE A 45 7.23 1.13 2.69
N ALA A 46 7.95 2.08 2.10
CA ALA A 46 7.66 3.51 2.19
C ALA A 46 7.77 4.14 0.79
N ASP A 47 6.77 4.93 0.39
CA ASP A 47 6.90 5.81 -0.78
C ASP A 47 7.81 7.02 -0.40
N ASP A 48 8.35 7.72 -1.40
CA ASP A 48 9.26 8.85 -1.25
C ASP A 48 8.61 10.11 -0.65
N ASP A 49 7.28 10.17 -0.67
CA ASP A 49 6.47 11.24 -0.08
C ASP A 49 5.91 10.92 1.31
N ALA A 50 6.31 9.77 1.90
CA ALA A 50 5.86 9.32 3.21
C ALA A 50 6.76 9.88 4.34
N ILE A 51 6.14 10.59 5.29
CA ILE A 51 6.81 11.20 6.44
C ILE A 51 6.29 10.52 7.71
N TRP A 52 7.17 9.76 8.37
CA TRP A 52 6.83 8.97 9.55
C TRP A 52 6.99 9.78 10.83
N PRO A 53 6.03 9.74 11.77
CA PRO A 53 6.32 10.12 13.14
C PRO A 53 7.29 9.09 13.76
N PRO A 54 8.14 9.49 14.74
CA PRO A 54 9.11 8.59 15.36
C PRO A 54 8.46 7.40 16.08
N THR A 55 7.18 7.52 16.40
CA THR A 55 6.37 6.48 17.06
C THR A 55 5.76 5.46 16.09
N LEU A 56 5.84 5.66 14.78
CA LEU A 56 5.11 4.83 13.81
C LEU A 56 5.51 3.36 13.87
N LEU A 57 6.81 3.07 13.83
CA LEU A 57 7.31 1.70 13.74
C LEU A 57 6.93 0.86 14.96
N PRO A 58 7.13 1.29 16.22
CA PRO A 58 6.69 0.52 17.39
C PRO A 58 5.21 0.12 17.36
N TYR A 59 4.32 1.03 16.96
CA TYR A 59 2.88 0.77 16.91
C TYR A 59 2.50 -0.17 15.77
N VAL A 60 3.14 -0.04 14.60
CA VAL A 60 2.94 -0.97 13.47
C VAL A 60 3.47 -2.36 13.81
N LEU A 61 4.63 -2.45 14.46
CA LEU A 61 5.26 -3.72 14.82
C LEU A 61 4.47 -4.48 15.90
N ALA A 62 3.79 -3.79 16.82
CA ALA A 62 2.97 -4.42 17.86
C ALA A 62 1.86 -5.32 17.28
N CYS A 63 1.33 -5.01 16.10
CA CYS A 63 0.33 -5.84 15.43
C CYS A 63 0.87 -7.22 15.01
N PHE A 64 2.20 -7.37 14.84
CA PHE A 64 2.82 -8.64 14.43
C PHE A 64 3.09 -9.60 15.60
N GLU A 65 2.67 -9.27 16.82
CA GLU A 65 2.59 -10.25 17.92
C GLU A 65 1.64 -11.41 17.55
N ASP A 66 0.56 -11.12 16.80
CA ASP A 66 -0.26 -12.16 16.20
C ASP A 66 0.46 -12.78 15.00
N GLN A 67 0.76 -14.08 15.11
CA GLN A 67 1.43 -14.86 14.07
C GLN A 67 0.65 -14.89 12.74
N LYS A 68 -0.67 -14.74 12.76
CA LYS A 68 -1.50 -14.67 11.54
C LYS A 68 -1.48 -13.31 10.86
N MET A 69 -0.92 -12.27 11.49
CA MET A 69 -0.84 -10.94 10.91
C MET A 69 0.16 -10.93 9.75
N GLY A 70 -0.33 -10.85 8.52
CA GLY A 70 0.51 -10.84 7.31
C GLY A 70 0.89 -9.44 6.85
N GLY A 71 0.01 -8.44 7.03
CA GLY A 71 0.25 -7.07 6.60
C GLY A 71 -0.43 -6.01 7.45
N VAL A 72 0.28 -4.92 7.73
CA VAL A 72 -0.19 -3.83 8.60
C VAL A 72 0.01 -2.49 7.89
N GLY A 73 -1.06 -1.71 7.78
CA GLY A 73 -1.05 -0.34 7.26
C GLY A 73 -1.30 0.69 8.35
N THR A 74 -1.30 1.96 7.94
CA THR A 74 -1.56 3.08 8.85
C THR A 74 -2.60 4.06 8.30
N SER A 75 -3.19 4.85 9.20
CA SER A 75 -3.96 6.04 8.82
C SER A 75 -3.05 7.11 8.23
N GLN A 76 -3.63 7.99 7.41
CA GLN A 76 -2.87 8.98 6.63
C GLN A 76 -3.47 10.37 6.70
N ARG A 77 -2.60 11.37 6.73
CA ARG A 77 -2.99 12.78 6.66
C ARG A 77 -2.14 13.54 5.64
N VAL A 78 -2.78 14.50 4.97
CA VAL A 78 -2.07 15.35 4.01
C VAL A 78 -1.20 16.35 4.76
N GLN A 79 0.08 16.40 4.40
CA GLN A 79 0.99 17.47 4.76
C GLN A 79 1.00 18.51 3.64
N PRO A 80 0.64 19.79 3.90
CA PRO A 80 0.73 20.83 2.90
C PRO A 80 2.19 21.07 2.48
N VAL A 81 2.40 21.32 1.19
CA VAL A 81 3.73 21.64 0.64
C VAL A 81 4.16 23.07 1.00
N GLY A 82 3.21 23.99 1.12
CA GLY A 82 3.46 25.38 1.54
C GLY A 82 2.78 25.75 2.86
N ASP A 83 2.72 27.04 3.17
CA ASP A 83 2.15 27.54 4.44
C ASP A 83 0.65 27.23 4.61
N ARG A 84 -0.07 27.04 3.50
CA ARG A 84 -1.51 26.73 3.47
C ARG A 84 -1.79 25.66 2.43
N MET A 85 -2.80 24.83 2.70
CA MET A 85 -3.31 23.87 1.73
C MET A 85 -3.96 24.58 0.54
N THR A 86 -3.58 24.16 -0.66
CA THR A 86 -4.29 24.48 -1.90
C THR A 86 -5.64 23.75 -1.96
N VAL A 87 -6.54 24.20 -2.85
CA VAL A 87 -7.82 23.48 -3.08
C VAL A 87 -7.60 22.01 -3.47
N TRP A 88 -6.52 21.70 -4.19
CA TRP A 88 -6.17 20.34 -4.59
C TRP A 88 -5.76 19.48 -3.40
N GLU A 89 -4.98 20.03 -2.47
CA GLU A 89 -4.59 19.36 -1.23
C GLU A 89 -5.77 19.19 -0.28
N VAL A 90 -6.70 20.16 -0.22
CA VAL A 90 -7.95 20.03 0.55
C VAL A 90 -8.81 18.89 0.01
N LEU A 91 -8.98 18.79 -1.31
CA LEU A 91 -9.71 17.67 -1.93
C LEU A 91 -9.01 16.32 -1.67
N ALA A 92 -7.68 16.30 -1.71
CA ALA A 92 -6.90 15.12 -1.37
C ALA A 92 -7.07 14.71 0.10
N ALA A 93 -7.06 15.69 1.01
CA ALA A 93 -7.24 15.48 2.44
C ALA A 93 -8.64 14.93 2.74
N PHE A 94 -9.68 15.51 2.15
CA PHE A 94 -11.05 15.01 2.27
C PHE A 94 -11.16 13.55 1.83
N ARG A 95 -10.58 13.20 0.68
CA ARG A 95 -10.57 11.83 0.15
C ARG A 95 -9.80 10.86 1.07
N LEU A 96 -8.68 11.29 1.64
CA LEU A 96 -7.92 10.47 2.60
C LEU A 96 -8.68 10.27 3.91
N SER A 97 -9.35 11.30 4.42
CA SER A 97 -10.17 11.21 5.63
C SER A 97 -11.31 10.20 5.47
N ILE A 98 -12.05 10.25 4.35
CA ILE A 98 -13.09 9.25 4.05
C ILE A 98 -12.49 7.85 4.03
N ARG A 99 -11.38 7.67 3.32
CA ARG A 99 -10.70 6.38 3.26
C ARG A 99 -10.27 5.88 4.64
N ASN A 100 -9.74 6.74 5.51
CA ASN A 100 -9.35 6.37 6.87
C ASN A 100 -10.57 5.86 7.66
N ILE A 101 -11.72 6.51 7.54
CA ILE A 101 -12.97 6.09 8.19
C ILE A 101 -13.38 4.70 7.67
N GLU A 102 -13.41 4.52 6.36
CA GLU A 102 -13.79 3.25 5.72
C GLU A 102 -12.88 2.09 6.16
N ILE A 103 -11.56 2.26 6.04
CA ILE A 103 -10.61 1.19 6.40
C ILE A 103 -10.58 0.93 7.90
N SER A 104 -10.76 1.96 8.74
CA SER A 104 -10.86 1.77 10.19
C SER A 104 -12.12 1.00 10.56
N SER A 105 -13.21 1.21 9.84
CA SER A 105 -14.47 0.49 10.06
C SER A 105 -14.35 -0.96 9.58
N SER A 106 -13.87 -1.19 8.36
CA SER A 106 -13.79 -2.53 7.79
C SER A 106 -12.82 -3.42 8.57
N THR A 107 -11.64 -2.90 8.92
CA THR A 107 -10.64 -3.66 9.69
C THR A 107 -11.14 -4.06 11.07
N HIS A 108 -12.09 -3.32 11.65
CA HIS A 108 -12.67 -3.62 12.96
C HIS A 108 -13.89 -4.53 12.89
N ILE A 109 -14.67 -4.46 11.80
CA ILE A 109 -15.89 -5.25 11.62
C ILE A 109 -15.58 -6.69 11.23
N ASP A 110 -14.75 -6.90 10.20
CA ASP A 110 -14.46 -8.25 9.68
C ASP A 110 -12.96 -8.53 9.49
N GLY A 111 -12.08 -7.62 9.92
CA GLY A 111 -10.62 -7.77 9.80
C GLY A 111 -10.10 -7.60 8.37
N GLY A 112 -10.97 -7.27 7.42
CA GLY A 112 -10.62 -7.13 6.03
C GLY A 112 -10.49 -5.67 5.60
N LEU A 113 -9.92 -5.48 4.42
CA LEU A 113 -9.84 -4.19 3.77
C LEU A 113 -9.61 -4.36 2.26
N PRO A 114 -10.06 -3.41 1.43
CA PRO A 114 -9.92 -3.52 -0.03
C PRO A 114 -8.50 -3.18 -0.52
N CYS A 115 -7.72 -2.42 0.25
CA CYS A 115 -6.32 -2.08 -0.09
C CYS A 115 -5.52 -1.54 1.12
N LEU A 116 -4.44 -2.22 1.52
CA LEU A 116 -3.38 -1.62 2.33
C LEU A 116 -2.69 -0.57 1.48
N SER A 117 -2.36 0.60 2.04
CA SER A 117 -1.84 1.67 1.20
C SER A 117 -0.38 1.45 0.82
N GLY A 118 -0.05 1.68 -0.45
CA GLY A 118 1.34 1.68 -0.90
C GLY A 118 2.24 2.76 -0.29
N ARG A 119 1.71 3.82 0.35
CA ARG A 119 2.57 4.86 0.96
C ARG A 119 3.40 4.32 2.10
N THR A 120 2.78 3.52 2.95
CA THR A 120 3.47 2.82 4.05
C THR A 120 2.67 1.58 4.41
N ALA A 121 3.32 0.43 4.34
CA ALA A 121 2.76 -0.84 4.79
C ALA A 121 3.89 -1.79 5.19
N ALA A 122 3.70 -2.48 6.30
CA ALA A 122 4.59 -3.51 6.81
C ALA A 122 4.03 -4.89 6.48
N TYR A 123 4.91 -5.85 6.22
CA TYR A 123 4.56 -7.23 5.90
C TYR A 123 5.57 -8.20 6.50
N ARG A 124 5.12 -9.42 6.80
CA ARG A 124 6.05 -10.50 7.15
C ARG A 124 6.92 -10.87 5.94
N THR A 125 8.23 -10.90 6.15
CA THR A 125 9.21 -11.22 5.11
C THR A 125 9.01 -12.61 4.55
N VAL A 126 8.61 -13.59 5.37
CA VAL A 126 8.36 -14.97 4.93
C VAL A 126 7.32 -15.04 3.81
N ILE A 127 6.30 -14.17 3.86
CA ILE A 127 5.25 -14.11 2.84
C ILE A 127 5.80 -13.52 1.54
N LEU A 128 6.57 -12.44 1.65
CA LEU A 128 7.09 -11.72 0.48
C LEU A 128 8.25 -12.45 -0.20
N LYS A 129 8.99 -13.28 0.53
CA LYS A 129 10.08 -14.11 -0.03
C LYS A 129 9.60 -15.41 -0.64
N ASP A 130 8.33 -15.76 -0.49
CA ASP A 130 7.75 -16.91 -1.15
C ASP A 130 8.00 -16.83 -2.68
N PRO A 131 8.58 -17.87 -3.29
CA PRO A 131 8.80 -17.91 -4.74
C PRO A 131 7.51 -17.71 -5.55
N GLU A 132 6.38 -18.25 -5.10
CA GLU A 132 5.08 -18.08 -5.75
C GLU A 132 4.60 -16.63 -5.65
N PHE A 133 4.80 -15.99 -4.48
CA PHE A 133 4.51 -14.57 -4.30
C PHE A 133 5.32 -13.73 -5.29
N LEU A 134 6.65 -13.93 -5.32
CA LEU A 134 7.54 -13.13 -6.16
C LEU A 134 7.22 -13.30 -7.65
N HIS A 135 6.91 -14.53 -8.06
CA HIS A 135 6.48 -14.83 -9.42
C HIS A 135 5.16 -14.14 -9.74
N GLY A 136 4.11 -14.34 -8.92
CA GLY A 136 2.80 -13.73 -9.13
C GLY A 136 2.84 -12.20 -9.10
N PHE A 137 3.65 -11.61 -8.21
CA PHE A 137 3.79 -10.16 -8.08
C PHE A 137 4.38 -9.53 -9.34
N THR A 138 5.35 -10.19 -9.97
CA THR A 138 6.02 -9.70 -11.18
C THR A 138 5.31 -10.09 -12.48
N HIS A 139 4.48 -11.14 -12.46
CA HIS A 139 3.75 -11.70 -13.61
C HIS A 139 2.23 -11.58 -13.43
N ASP A 140 1.79 -10.43 -12.90
CA ASP A 140 0.38 -10.12 -12.75
C ASP A 140 -0.18 -9.53 -14.06
N TYR A 141 -1.21 -10.15 -14.64
CA TYR A 141 -1.78 -9.73 -15.92
C TYR A 141 -3.27 -9.37 -15.78
N TRP A 142 -3.65 -8.26 -16.40
CA TRP A 142 -5.05 -7.92 -16.63
C TRP A 142 -5.56 -8.67 -17.86
N LEU A 143 -6.68 -9.39 -17.69
CA LEU A 143 -7.28 -10.26 -18.70
C LEU A 143 -6.27 -11.26 -19.31
N GLY A 144 -5.29 -11.70 -18.52
CA GLY A 144 -4.23 -12.63 -18.98
C GLY A 144 -3.27 -12.07 -20.03
N LYS A 145 -3.41 -10.80 -20.44
CA LYS A 145 -2.65 -10.22 -21.56
C LYS A 145 -1.82 -9.00 -21.19
N TYR A 146 -2.35 -8.12 -20.34
CA TYR A 146 -1.71 -6.82 -20.09
C TYR A 146 -1.01 -6.83 -18.74
N GLN A 147 0.33 -6.87 -18.74
CA GLN A 147 1.10 -6.89 -17.50
C GLN A 147 0.83 -5.64 -16.64
N LEU A 148 0.48 -5.86 -15.38
CA LEU A 148 0.13 -4.83 -14.41
C LEU A 148 1.38 -4.34 -13.69
N ASN A 149 1.94 -3.23 -14.20
CA ASN A 149 3.07 -2.55 -13.55
C ASN A 149 2.65 -1.56 -12.44
N SER A 150 1.34 -1.40 -12.21
CA SER A 150 0.79 -0.54 -11.14
C SER A 150 -0.17 -1.33 -10.24
N GLY A 151 -0.50 -0.79 -9.07
CA GLY A 151 -1.38 -1.46 -8.10
C GLY A 151 -0.67 -2.60 -7.35
N ASP A 152 0.61 -2.39 -7.03
CA ASP A 152 1.42 -3.22 -6.14
C ASP A 152 0.73 -3.46 -4.80
N ASP A 153 0.17 -2.41 -4.22
CA ASP A 153 -0.56 -2.38 -2.96
C ASP A 153 -1.83 -3.26 -2.96
N LYS A 154 -2.60 -3.16 -4.04
CA LYS A 154 -3.77 -3.99 -4.30
C LYS A 154 -3.40 -5.47 -4.50
N PHE A 155 -2.31 -5.77 -5.22
CA PHE A 155 -1.84 -7.15 -5.37
C PHE A 155 -1.45 -7.74 -4.02
N LEU A 156 -0.62 -7.03 -3.24
CA LEU A 156 -0.21 -7.44 -1.91
C LEU A 156 -1.40 -7.75 -1.02
N THR A 157 -2.41 -6.87 -1.01
CA THR A 157 -3.62 -7.05 -0.20
C THR A 157 -4.41 -8.29 -0.64
N ARG A 158 -4.64 -8.48 -1.95
CA ARG A 158 -5.35 -9.66 -2.45
C ARG A 158 -4.61 -10.96 -2.15
N TRP A 159 -3.27 -10.94 -2.22
CA TRP A 159 -2.44 -12.08 -1.86
C TRP A 159 -2.62 -12.48 -0.40
N MET A 160 -2.65 -11.50 0.53
CA MET A 160 -2.90 -11.79 1.94
C MET A 160 -4.24 -12.51 2.12
N VAL A 161 -5.31 -11.95 1.54
CA VAL A 161 -6.67 -12.51 1.64
C VAL A 161 -6.74 -13.92 1.04
N SER A 162 -6.17 -14.15 -0.15
CA SER A 162 -6.25 -15.45 -0.83
C SER A 162 -5.47 -16.56 -0.12
N HIS A 163 -4.44 -16.20 0.65
CA HIS A 163 -3.59 -17.15 1.38
C HIS A 163 -3.93 -17.20 2.89
N GLY A 164 -5.04 -16.61 3.30
CA GLY A 164 -5.55 -16.69 4.68
C GLY A 164 -4.76 -15.89 5.71
N TRP A 165 -3.96 -14.92 5.27
CA TRP A 165 -3.25 -14.00 6.17
C TRP A 165 -4.16 -12.86 6.61
N SER A 166 -4.06 -12.48 7.88
CA SER A 166 -4.78 -11.34 8.43
C SER A 166 -4.12 -10.03 8.02
N THR A 167 -4.92 -8.98 7.87
CA THR A 167 -4.44 -7.61 7.66
C THR A 167 -5.02 -6.69 8.69
N TYR A 168 -4.30 -5.61 9.03
CA TYR A 168 -4.81 -4.61 9.96
C TYR A 168 -4.39 -3.20 9.55
N VAL A 169 -5.16 -2.19 10.00
CA VAL A 169 -4.77 -0.78 9.88
C VAL A 169 -4.70 -0.16 11.26
N GLN A 170 -3.49 0.30 11.62
CA GLN A 170 -3.29 1.03 12.86
C GLN A 170 -3.78 2.47 12.70
N CYS A 171 -5.01 2.72 13.17
CA CYS A 171 -5.67 4.03 13.13
C CYS A 171 -5.51 4.76 14.47
N CYS A 172 -4.28 5.12 14.83
CA CYS A 172 -4.00 5.95 16.00
C CYS A 172 -3.07 7.11 15.63
N LYS A 173 -3.03 8.15 16.47
CA LYS A 173 -2.26 9.36 16.21
C LYS A 173 -0.76 9.08 16.11
N GLU A 174 -0.28 8.11 16.86
CA GLU A 174 1.13 7.70 16.95
C GLU A 174 1.60 6.96 15.69
N ALA A 175 0.67 6.34 14.96
CA ALA A 175 0.93 5.67 13.69
C ALA A 175 0.42 6.45 12.47
N GLU A 176 -0.09 7.67 12.65
CA GLU A 176 -0.60 8.48 11.55
C GLU A 176 0.55 8.96 10.65
N LEU A 177 0.55 8.47 9.42
CA LEU A 177 1.50 8.85 8.38
C LEU A 177 1.14 10.23 7.81
N LEU A 178 2.14 11.07 7.59
CA LEU A 178 1.99 12.28 6.80
C LEU A 178 2.46 12.04 5.35
N SER A 179 1.72 12.55 4.37
CA SER A 179 2.10 12.45 2.96
C SER A 179 1.78 13.72 2.19
N THR A 180 2.68 14.13 1.31
CA THR A 180 2.45 15.30 0.45
C THR A 180 1.61 14.93 -0.77
N MET A 181 0.78 15.87 -1.23
CA MET A 181 -0.06 15.68 -2.43
C MET A 181 0.31 16.71 -3.49
N LYS A 182 0.02 16.42 -4.76
CA LYS A 182 0.30 17.37 -5.84
C LYS A 182 -0.59 18.63 -5.66
N PRO A 183 -0.02 19.83 -5.47
CA PRO A 183 -0.79 21.04 -5.17
C PRO A 183 -1.39 21.71 -6.42
N ASN A 184 -1.66 20.93 -7.48
CA ASN A 184 -2.11 21.45 -8.77
C ASN A 184 -3.01 20.43 -9.48
N TRP A 185 -3.54 20.81 -10.66
CA TRP A 185 -4.44 20.01 -11.48
C TRP A 185 -3.95 18.59 -11.80
N ARG A 186 -2.64 18.31 -11.71
CA ARG A 186 -2.09 16.95 -11.87
C ARG A 186 -2.61 16.00 -10.80
N PHE A 187 -3.14 16.50 -9.68
CA PHE A 187 -3.90 15.71 -8.72
C PHE A 187 -5.06 14.94 -9.38
N LEU A 188 -5.74 15.53 -10.37
CA LEU A 188 -6.81 14.83 -11.10
C LEU A 188 -6.28 13.60 -11.86
N LYS A 189 -5.09 13.70 -12.47
CA LYS A 189 -4.44 12.54 -13.11
C LYS A 189 -4.12 11.45 -12.09
N GLN A 190 -3.74 11.84 -10.88
CA GLN A 190 -3.47 10.91 -9.78
C GLN A 190 -4.75 10.21 -9.31
N VAL A 191 -5.85 10.95 -9.16
CA VAL A 191 -7.18 10.38 -8.85
C VAL A 191 -7.64 9.41 -9.95
N LEU A 192 -7.57 9.81 -11.22
CA LEU A 192 -7.95 8.95 -12.35
C LEU A 192 -7.15 7.64 -12.38
N ARG A 193 -5.84 7.71 -12.12
CA ARG A 193 -4.99 6.52 -12.02
C ARG A 193 -5.44 5.61 -10.88
N TRP A 194 -5.72 6.18 -9.70
CA TRP A 194 -6.20 5.41 -8.56
C TRP A 194 -7.55 4.75 -8.83
N THR A 195 -8.52 5.49 -9.38
CA THR A 195 -9.83 4.93 -9.74
C THR A 195 -9.68 3.75 -10.70
N ARG A 196 -8.87 3.89 -11.77
CA ARG A 196 -8.62 2.78 -12.72
C ARG A 196 -7.95 1.58 -12.07
N ASN A 197 -7.11 1.76 -11.05
CA ASN A 197 -6.49 0.65 -10.31
C ASN A 197 -7.51 -0.05 -9.41
N THR A 198 -8.32 0.74 -8.69
CA THR A 198 -9.40 0.24 -7.83
C THR A 198 -10.36 -0.63 -8.63
N TRP A 199 -10.91 -0.13 -9.74
CA TRP A 199 -11.84 -0.90 -10.57
C TRP A 199 -11.27 -2.24 -11.03
N ARG A 200 -10.05 -2.24 -11.59
CA ARG A 200 -9.42 -3.48 -12.07
C ARG A 200 -9.21 -4.49 -10.95
N SER A 201 -8.73 -4.04 -9.80
CA SER A 201 -8.45 -4.94 -8.68
C SER A 201 -9.73 -5.41 -8.00
N ASP A 202 -10.72 -4.55 -7.83
CA ASP A 202 -11.93 -4.84 -7.08
C ASP A 202 -12.83 -5.79 -7.86
N LEU A 203 -12.96 -5.58 -9.18
CA LEU A 203 -13.65 -6.54 -10.05
C LEU A 203 -12.99 -7.93 -10.01
N ARG A 204 -11.65 -7.97 -10.00
CA ARG A 204 -10.92 -9.24 -9.89
C ARG A 204 -11.18 -9.92 -8.55
N SER A 205 -11.10 -9.17 -7.46
CA SER A 205 -11.32 -9.68 -6.10
C SER A 205 -12.75 -10.20 -5.91
N LEU A 206 -13.75 -9.45 -6.39
CA LEU A 206 -15.18 -9.76 -6.23
C LEU A 206 -15.64 -10.90 -7.14
N PHE A 207 -15.25 -10.89 -8.41
CA PHE A 207 -15.88 -11.76 -9.42
C PHE A 207 -15.01 -12.91 -9.88
N MET A 208 -13.68 -12.78 -9.79
CA MET A 208 -12.75 -13.80 -10.29
C MET A 208 -12.15 -14.63 -9.15
N GLU A 209 -11.59 -13.98 -8.14
CA GLU A 209 -10.91 -14.65 -7.01
C GLU A 209 -11.87 -15.05 -5.89
N ARG A 210 -12.86 -14.20 -5.59
CA ARG A 210 -14.00 -14.47 -4.70
C ARG A 210 -13.69 -14.80 -3.23
N TYR A 211 -12.43 -14.95 -2.83
CA TYR A 211 -12.03 -15.19 -1.44
C TYR A 211 -12.55 -14.14 -0.45
N ILE A 212 -12.73 -12.90 -0.92
CA ILE A 212 -13.23 -11.80 -0.09
C ILE A 212 -14.65 -12.05 0.41
N TRP A 213 -15.49 -12.77 -0.34
CA TRP A 213 -16.88 -13.04 0.03
C TRP A 213 -17.01 -13.96 1.24
N THR A 214 -16.07 -14.89 1.41
CA THR A 214 -16.07 -15.83 2.53
C THR A 214 -15.25 -15.31 3.70
N SER A 215 -14.16 -14.60 3.43
CA SER A 215 -13.22 -14.14 4.46
C SER A 215 -13.67 -12.82 5.10
N HIS A 216 -14.17 -11.88 4.28
CA HIS A 216 -14.50 -10.51 4.70
C HIS A 216 -15.78 -10.00 4.00
N PRO A 217 -16.97 -10.52 4.38
CA PRO A 217 -18.22 -10.21 3.70
C PRO A 217 -18.60 -8.72 3.75
N TYR A 218 -18.24 -8.00 4.82
CA TYR A 218 -18.53 -6.58 4.94
C TYR A 218 -17.68 -5.78 3.95
N VAL A 219 -16.40 -6.12 3.80
CA VAL A 219 -15.54 -5.53 2.76
C VAL A 219 -16.10 -5.81 1.37
N ALA A 220 -16.47 -7.06 1.07
CA ALA A 220 -17.05 -7.41 -0.22
C ALA A 220 -18.30 -6.56 -0.55
N TYR A 221 -19.18 -6.38 0.43
CA TYR A 221 -20.36 -5.52 0.32
C TYR A 221 -20.00 -4.05 0.03
N THR A 222 -19.05 -3.48 0.78
CA THR A 222 -18.63 -2.08 0.56
C THR A 222 -17.98 -1.88 -0.82
N MET A 223 -17.22 -2.86 -1.31
CA MET A 223 -16.64 -2.83 -2.65
C MET A 223 -17.71 -2.83 -3.74
N VAL A 224 -18.77 -3.64 -3.59
CA VAL A 224 -19.91 -3.64 -4.52
C VAL A 224 -20.62 -2.29 -4.51
N ARG A 225 -20.95 -1.73 -3.33
CA ARG A 225 -21.59 -0.40 -3.26
C ARG A 225 -20.76 0.70 -3.92
N THR A 226 -19.44 0.61 -3.82
CA THR A 226 -18.53 1.59 -4.44
C THR A 226 -18.59 1.52 -5.97
N ILE A 227 -18.89 0.35 -6.54
CA ILE A 227 -19.10 0.17 -7.98
C ILE A 227 -20.46 0.76 -8.38
N ASP A 228 -21.51 0.49 -7.61
CA ASP A 228 -22.89 0.91 -7.92
C ASP A 228 -23.12 2.43 -7.82
N LEU A 229 -22.39 3.15 -6.96
CA LEU A 229 -22.55 4.60 -6.74
C LEU A 229 -22.02 5.50 -7.88
N ILE A 230 -21.51 4.90 -8.96
CA ILE A 230 -20.87 5.63 -10.07
C ILE A 230 -21.70 5.51 -11.37
N GLU A 231 -22.78 4.72 -11.37
CA GLU A 231 -23.86 4.78 -12.38
C GLU A 231 -24.91 5.85 -12.03
#